data_AF-A0A534GWJ8-F1
#
_entry.id   AF-A0A534GWJ8-F1
#
_cell.length_a   1.000
_cell.length_b   1.000
_cell.length_c   1.000
_cell.angle_alpha   90.00
_cell.angle_beta   90.00
_cell.angle_gamma   90.00
#
_symmetry.space_group_name_H-M   'P 1'
#
loop_
_entity.id
_entity.type
_entity.pdbx_description
1 polymer ?
#
loop_
_entity_poly.entity_id
_entity_poly.type
_entity_poly.pdbx_seq_one_letter_code
_entity_poly.pdbx_strand_id
1 'polypeptide(L)'
;MSGPVHPKRRHRLLTWSNAAETLTPDEWLKRAPQREGSWWPAWQRWLIEHSSARREPARSVGAGGGPSATLEDAPGSYVRQ
;
A
#
# COMPACT_ATOMS: atom_id res chain seq x y z
N MET A 1 -8.03 11.04 -8.66
CA MET A 1 -6.65 10.55 -8.85
C MET A 1 -5.82 10.90 -7.61
N SER A 2 -5.29 9.90 -6.89
CA SER A 2 -4.41 10.10 -5.72
C SER A 2 -2.95 10.09 -6.17
N GLY A 3 -2.44 11.25 -6.56
CA GLY A 3 -1.01 11.45 -6.78
C GLY A 3 -0.25 11.68 -5.45
N PRO A 4 1.07 11.42 -5.41
CA PRO A 4 1.88 11.45 -4.19
C PRO A 4 2.03 12.84 -3.54
N VAL A 5 1.75 13.93 -4.26
CA VAL A 5 2.01 15.29 -3.79
C VAL A 5 0.74 16.13 -3.91
N HIS A 6 0.03 16.31 -2.80
CA HIS A 6 -1.00 17.35 -2.66
C HIS A 6 -0.71 18.16 -1.38
N PRO A 7 -0.63 19.50 -1.46
CA PRO A 7 -0.05 20.35 -0.41
C PRO A 7 -0.89 20.46 0.88
N LYS A 8 -2.11 19.93 0.91
CA LYS A 8 -2.99 19.95 2.11
C LYS A 8 -3.35 18.57 2.64
N ARG A 9 -2.63 17.50 2.24
CA ARG A 9 -2.94 16.16 2.75
C ARG A 9 -2.41 15.99 4.15
N ARG A 10 -3.24 15.39 5.00
CA ARG A 10 -2.91 14.94 6.34
C ARG A 10 -3.41 13.52 6.46
N HIS A 11 -2.69 12.69 7.20
CA HIS A 11 -3.12 11.35 7.50
C HIS A 11 -2.90 11.04 8.98
N ARG A 12 -3.61 10.03 9.47
CA ARG A 12 -3.43 9.48 10.81
C ARG A 12 -3.14 8.01 10.64
N LEU A 13 -2.19 7.51 11.41
CA LEU A 13 -1.78 6.11 11.39
C LEU A 13 -1.49 5.70 12.83
N LEU A 14 -2.03 4.55 13.22
CA LEU A 14 -1.78 3.93 14.50
C LEU A 14 -1.59 2.43 14.24
N THR A 15 -0.47 1.90 14.71
CA THR A 15 -0.16 0.47 14.67
C THR A 15 -0.23 -0.06 16.10
N TRP A 16 -0.97 -1.14 16.32
CA TRP A 16 -1.04 -1.83 17.60
C TRP A 16 -0.70 -3.32 17.40
N SER A 17 -0.02 -3.91 18.37
CA SER A 17 0.43 -5.32 18.31
C SER A 17 -0.57 -6.29 18.96
N ASN A 18 -1.43 -5.80 19.86
CA ASN A 18 -2.40 -6.62 20.57
C ASN A 18 -3.80 -6.47 19.99
N ALA A 19 -4.35 -7.56 19.46
CA ALA A 19 -5.75 -7.64 19.02
C ALA A 19 -6.76 -7.44 20.18
N ALA A 20 -6.30 -7.46 21.43
CA ALA A 20 -7.12 -7.26 22.63
C ALA A 20 -7.40 -5.78 22.95
N GLU A 21 -6.65 -4.83 22.40
CA GLU A 21 -6.94 -3.39 22.55
C GLU A 21 -7.93 -2.94 21.47
N THR A 22 -9.20 -3.26 21.66
CA THR A 22 -10.27 -2.76 20.77
C THR A 22 -10.58 -1.31 21.13
N LEU A 23 -10.01 -0.36 20.39
CA LEU A 23 -10.41 1.05 20.53
C LEU A 23 -11.70 1.33 19.79
N THR A 24 -12.56 2.14 20.40
CA THR A 24 -13.64 2.79 19.67
C THR A 24 -13.07 3.75 18.61
N PRO A 25 -13.82 4.06 17.54
CA PRO A 25 -13.38 5.02 16.52
C PRO A 25 -12.94 6.37 17.10
N ASP A 26 -13.64 6.87 18.13
CA ASP A 26 -13.32 8.15 18.78
C ASP A 26 -12.00 8.10 19.57
N GLU A 27 -11.76 7.00 20.27
CA GLU A 27 -10.50 6.77 20.99
C GLU A 27 -9.33 6.64 20.02
N TRP A 28 -9.53 5.96 18.89
CA TRP A 28 -8.54 5.88 17.83
C TRP A 28 -8.21 7.27 17.28
N LEU A 29 -9.23 8.09 16.99
CA LEU A 29 -9.02 9.43 16.43
C LEU A 29 -8.25 10.34 17.39
N LYS A 30 -8.52 10.22 18.70
CA LYS A 30 -7.80 10.96 19.76
C LYS A 30 -6.35 10.50 19.91
N ARG A 31 -6.10 9.19 19.84
CA ARG A 31 -4.75 8.59 20.02
C ARG A 31 -3.89 8.67 18.77
N ALA A 32 -4.46 8.59 17.57
CA ALA A 32 -3.71 8.50 16.32
C ALA A 32 -3.12 9.87 15.95
N PRO A 33 -1.78 10.02 15.94
CA PRO A 33 -1.13 11.30 15.65
C PRO A 33 -1.38 11.72 14.20
N GLN A 34 -1.62 13.01 14.01
CA GLN A 34 -1.80 13.59 12.69
C GLN A 34 -0.45 13.90 12.07
N ARG A 35 -0.25 13.40 10.85
CA ARG A 35 0.97 13.58 10.06
C ARG A 35 0.64 14.33 8.79
N GLU A 36 1.47 15.30 8.44
CA GLU A 36 1.37 16.01 7.17
C GLU A 36 1.82 15.12 6.00
N GLY A 37 1.25 15.35 4.83
CA GLY A 37 1.54 14.62 3.60
C GLY A 37 0.70 13.36 3.40
N SER A 38 1.06 12.60 2.36
CA SER A 38 0.40 11.34 1.99
C SER A 38 0.70 10.22 3.00
N TRP A 39 -0.25 9.30 3.18
CA TRP A 39 -0.06 8.08 3.96
C TRP A 39 0.83 7.05 3.26
N TRP A 40 1.03 7.19 1.94
CA TRP A 40 1.78 6.25 1.10
C TRP A 40 3.17 5.88 1.65
N PRO A 41 4.02 6.81 2.12
CA PRO A 41 5.33 6.45 2.66
C PRO A 41 5.26 5.62 3.94
N ALA A 42 4.24 5.85 4.79
CA ALA A 42 4.05 5.06 6.01
C ALA A 42 3.67 3.62 5.67
N TRP A 43 2.77 3.44 4.70
CA TRP A 43 2.39 2.12 4.22
C TRP A 43 3.52 1.39 3.51
N GLN A 44 4.30 2.09 2.67
CA GLN A 44 5.48 1.50 2.02
C GLN A 44 6.50 1.00 3.06
N ARG A 45 6.74 1.74 4.15
CA ARG A 45 7.62 1.31 5.24
C ARG A 45 7.09 0.06 5.92
N TRP A 46 5.80 0.06 6.27
CA TRP A 46 5.15 -1.12 6.85
C TRP A 46 5.29 -2.34 5.92
N LEU A 47 5.07 -2.18 4.62
CA LEU A 47 5.26 -3.27 3.64
C LEU A 47 6.70 -3.79 3.63
N ILE A 48 7.70 -2.90 3.64
CA ILE A 48 9.11 -3.31 3.66
C ILE A 48 9.41 -4.13 4.92
N GLU A 49 8.96 -3.68 6.09
CA GLU A 49 9.15 -4.36 7.38
C GLU A 49 8.49 -5.74 7.44
N HIS A 50 7.37 -5.92 6.73
CA HIS A 50 6.59 -7.16 6.73
C HIS A 50 6.79 -8.01 5.46
N SER A 51 7.71 -7.59 4.57
CA SER A 51 8.09 -8.34 3.37
C SER A 51 9.35 -9.16 3.60
N SER A 52 9.64 -10.10 2.69
CA SER A 52 10.88 -10.85 2.75
C SER A 52 12.10 -9.92 2.68
N ALA A 53 13.04 -10.07 3.62
CA ALA A 53 14.31 -9.32 3.61
C ALA A 53 15.15 -9.55 2.33
N ARG A 54 14.89 -10.67 1.63
CA ARG A 54 15.54 -11.05 0.38
C ARG A 54 14.89 -10.31 -0.79
N ARG A 55 15.67 -9.45 -1.47
CA ARG A 55 15.27 -8.85 -2.75
C ARG A 55 15.78 -9.72 -3.89
N GLU A 56 14.85 -10.41 -4.55
CA GLU A 56 15.15 -11.10 -5.80
C GLU A 56 14.90 -10.16 -6.98
N PRO A 57 15.68 -10.26 -8.07
CA PRO A 57 15.37 -9.57 -9.30
C PRO A 57 14.00 -10.00 -9.81
N ALA A 58 13.25 -9.04 -10.35
CA ALA A 58 11.97 -9.33 -10.98
C ALA A 58 12.16 -10.31 -12.14
N ARG A 59 11.27 -11.30 -12.24
CA ARG A 59 11.22 -12.18 -13.42
C ARG A 59 10.67 -11.38 -14.61
N SER A 60 11.09 -11.73 -15.82
CA SER A 60 10.52 -11.15 -17.02
C SER A 60 9.02 -11.47 -17.09
N VAL A 61 8.20 -10.44 -17.33
CA VAL A 61 6.76 -10.61 -17.56
C VAL A 61 6.58 -11.52 -18.78
N GLY A 62 5.72 -12.54 -18.67
CA GLY A 62 5.56 -13.51 -19.76
C GLY A 62 6.50 -14.73 -19.70
N ALA A 63 7.51 -14.72 -18.84
CA ALA A 63 8.51 -15.79 -18.79
C ALA A 63 7.95 -17.08 -18.19
N GLY A 64 7.47 -17.97 -19.05
CA GLY A 64 6.89 -19.26 -18.70
C GLY A 64 5.95 -19.82 -19.76
N GLY A 65 5.49 -18.97 -20.70
CA GLY A 65 4.47 -19.37 -21.66
C GLY A 65 3.16 -19.80 -20.99
N GLY A 66 2.24 -20.39 -21.78
CA GLY A 66 0.98 -20.92 -21.25
C GLY A 66 0.19 -19.88 -20.43
N PRO A 67 -0.30 -20.22 -19.23
CA PRO A 67 -1.06 -19.31 -18.37
C PRO A 67 -0.29 -18.06 -17.92
N SER A 68 1.04 -18.06 -18.03
CA SER A 68 1.89 -16.92 -17.67
C SER A 68 2.28 -16.05 -18.85
N ALA A 69 1.78 -16.35 -20.07
CA ALA A 69 2.01 -15.52 -21.24
C ALA A 69 1.37 -14.13 -21.09
N THR A 70 2.04 -13.11 -21.60
CA THR A 70 1.50 -11.75 -21.64
C THR A 70 0.26 -11.71 -22.53
N LEU A 71 -0.88 -11.28 -21.98
CA LEU A 71 -2.15 -11.19 -22.70
C LEU A 71 -2.29 -9.86 -23.46
N GLU A 72 -2.02 -8.75 -22.78
CA GLU A 72 -2.05 -7.40 -23.33
C GLU A 72 -1.21 -6.46 -22.45
N ASP A 73 -0.84 -5.30 -22.99
CA ASP A 73 -0.15 -4.28 -22.23
C ASP A 73 -1.07 -3.66 -21.16
N ALA A 74 -0.50 -3.36 -19.99
CA ALA A 74 -1.19 -2.59 -18.97
C ALA A 74 -1.65 -1.23 -19.54
N PRO A 75 -2.84 -0.73 -19.16
CA PRO A 75 -3.71 -1.18 -18.07
C PRO A 75 -4.76 -2.23 -18.47
N GLY A 76 -4.68 -2.76 -19.68
CA GLY A 76 -5.65 -3.73 -20.21
C GLY A 76 -6.96 -3.11 -20.71
N SER A 77 -7.78 -3.97 -21.29
CA SER A 77 -9.06 -3.64 -21.92
C SER A 77 -10.19 -3.46 -20.90
N TYR A 78 -10.17 -4.19 -19.78
CA TYR A 78 -11.26 -4.18 -18.79
C TYR A 78 -11.47 -2.82 -18.11
N VAL A 79 -10.40 -2.03 -17.92
CA VAL A 79 -10.51 -0.67 -17.35
C VAL A 79 -11.08 0.35 -18.36
N ARG A 80 -11.13 0.01 -19.65
CA ARG A 80 -11.61 0.88 -20.73
C ARG A 80 -13.09 0.66 -21.07
N GLN A 81 -13.74 -0.33 -20.44
CA GLN A 81 -15.18 -0.59 -20.53
C GLN A 81 -15.89 0.14 -19.39
#